data_AF-A0A9D8XRI4-F1
#
_entry.id   AF-A0A9D8XRI4-F1
#
_cell.length_a   1.000
_cell.length_b   1.000
_cell.length_c   1.000
_cell.angle_alpha   90.00
_cell.angle_beta   90.00
_cell.angle_gamma   90.00
#
_symmetry.space_group_name_H-M   'P 1'
#
loop_
_entity.id
_entity.type
_entity.pdbx_description
1 polymer ?
#
loop_
_entity_poly.entity_id
_entity_poly.type
_entity_poly.pdbx_seq_one_letter_code
_entity_poly.pdbx_strand_id
1 'polypeptide(L)'
;MNKKRTRIILLLFLACILPLQMMAVPAIPQTVSVYQADGKQVQIKLYGDEHFHYATDAYGYLINQKADGNYYYSSFSQDGRVQLSEHPYGSMQKAMHREQIP
;
A
#
# COMPACT_ATOMS: atom_id res chain seq x y z
N MET A 1 -21.10 -7.24 50.16
CA MET A 1 -21.04 -7.28 48.67
C MET A 1 -20.92 -8.73 48.21
N ASN A 2 -21.69 -9.15 47.18
CA ASN A 2 -21.76 -10.56 46.77
C ASN A 2 -20.48 -10.98 46.02
N LYS A 3 -19.73 -11.97 46.54
CA LYS A 3 -18.42 -12.41 46.02
C LYS A 3 -18.45 -12.72 44.51
N LYS A 4 -19.57 -13.22 43.98
CA LYS A 4 -19.74 -13.48 42.54
C LYS A 4 -19.78 -12.18 41.73
N ARG A 5 -20.52 -11.17 42.20
CA ARG A 5 -20.61 -9.84 41.56
C ARG A 5 -19.26 -9.14 41.57
N THR A 6 -18.52 -9.22 42.68
CA THR A 6 -17.18 -8.63 42.79
C THR A 6 -16.18 -9.26 41.82
N ARG A 7 -16.23 -10.59 41.61
CA ARG A 7 -15.38 -11.27 40.63
C ARG A 7 -15.70 -10.86 39.19
N ILE A 8 -16.98 -10.72 38.85
CA ILE A 8 -17.41 -10.27 37.51
C ILE A 8 -16.94 -8.84 37.25
N ILE A 9 -17.09 -7.94 38.23
CA ILE A 9 -16.63 -6.56 38.12
C ILE A 9 -15.10 -6.51 37.95
N LEU A 10 -14.35 -7.32 38.69
CA LEU A 10 -12.89 -7.41 38.55
C LEU A 10 -12.46 -7.93 37.17
N LEU A 11 -13.16 -8.93 36.62
CA LEU A 11 -12.88 -9.47 35.29
C LEU A 11 -13.17 -8.45 34.18
N LEU A 12 -14.28 -7.71 34.29
CA LEU A 12 -14.61 -6.64 33.34
C LEU A 12 -13.60 -5.49 33.41
N PHE A 13 -13.17 -5.13 34.61
CA PHE A 13 -12.14 -4.10 34.80
C PHE A 13 -10.80 -4.54 34.19
N LEU A 14 -10.37 -5.78 34.43
CA LEU A 14 -9.15 -6.32 33.85
C LEU A 14 -9.21 -6.39 32.31
N ALA A 15 -10.35 -6.81 31.74
CA ALA A 15 -10.55 -6.85 30.30
C ALA A 15 -10.48 -5.47 29.63
N CYS A 16 -10.89 -4.41 30.35
CA CYS A 16 -10.88 -3.04 29.82
C CYS A 16 -9.48 -2.41 29.77
N ILE A 17 -8.50 -2.94 30.50
CA ILE A 17 -7.12 -2.39 30.56
C ILE A 17 -6.21 -3.00 29.48
N LEU A 18 -6.54 -4.18 28.97
CA LEU A 18 -5.73 -4.92 27.98
C LEU A 18 -5.56 -4.25 26.60
N PRO A 19 -6.53 -3.52 26.01
CA PRO A 19 -6.38 -3.00 24.65
C PRO A 19 -5.54 -1.71 24.54
N LEU A 20 -4.93 -1.21 25.62
CA LEU A 20 -4.22 0.08 25.64
C LEU A 20 -2.86 0.08 24.92
N GLN A 21 -2.45 -1.00 24.24
CA GLN A 21 -1.12 -1.12 23.63
C GLN A 21 -1.10 -1.37 22.12
N MET A 22 -2.23 -1.23 21.40
CA MET A 22 -2.22 -1.31 19.93
C MET A 22 -1.93 0.06 19.31
N MET A 23 -0.65 0.45 19.29
CA MET A 23 -0.19 1.60 18.53
C MET A 23 0.27 1.12 17.15
N ALA A 24 -0.37 1.59 16.07
CA ALA A 24 0.09 1.31 14.72
C ALA A 24 1.44 2.02 14.48
N VAL A 25 2.44 1.29 13.98
CA VAL A 25 3.72 1.87 13.58
C VAL A 25 3.57 2.36 12.14
N PRO A 26 3.77 3.66 11.84
CA PRO A 26 3.70 4.13 10.47
C PRO A 26 4.80 3.47 9.65
N ALA A 27 4.42 2.84 8.54
CA ALA A 27 5.38 2.26 7.64
C ALA A 27 6.22 3.36 6.96
N ILE A 28 7.54 3.21 7.05
CA ILE A 28 8.47 4.08 6.34
C ILE A 28 8.43 3.69 4.85
N PRO A 29 8.23 4.63 3.91
CA PRO A 29 8.24 4.27 2.51
C PRO A 29 9.58 3.69 2.08
N GLN A 30 9.58 2.51 1.47
CA GLN A 30 10.79 1.79 1.09
C GLN A 30 10.93 1.74 -0.43
N THR A 31 12.09 2.16 -0.93
CA THR A 31 12.46 1.89 -2.33
C THR A 31 12.89 0.44 -2.44
N VAL A 32 12.20 -0.33 -3.27
CA VAL A 32 12.47 -1.74 -3.52
C VAL A 32 12.73 -1.97 -4.99
N SER A 33 13.52 -3.01 -5.27
CA SER A 33 13.71 -3.51 -6.62
C SER A 33 12.78 -4.69 -6.87
N VAL A 34 12.01 -4.60 -7.95
CA VAL A 34 11.07 -5.64 -8.38
C VAL A 34 11.43 -6.11 -9.79
N TYR A 35 11.12 -7.38 -10.07
CA TYR A 35 11.32 -7.97 -11.39
C TYR A 35 10.03 -7.89 -12.20
N GLN A 36 10.16 -7.53 -13.47
CA GLN A 36 9.13 -7.70 -14.48
C GLN A 36 9.09 -9.15 -14.98
N ALA A 37 8.04 -9.49 -15.73
CA ALA A 37 7.89 -10.83 -16.30
C ALA A 37 9.02 -11.19 -17.28
N ASP A 38 9.66 -10.19 -17.91
CA ASP A 38 10.82 -10.37 -18.77
C ASP A 38 12.16 -10.49 -18.01
N GLY A 39 12.13 -10.49 -16.68
CA GLY A 39 13.31 -10.56 -15.82
C GLY A 39 14.06 -9.24 -15.65
N LYS A 40 13.60 -8.14 -16.28
CA LYS A 40 14.20 -6.81 -16.02
C LYS A 40 13.81 -6.31 -14.63
N GLN A 41 14.78 -5.69 -13.97
CA GLN A 41 14.61 -5.10 -12.65
C GLN A 41 14.21 -3.63 -12.78
N VAL A 42 13.19 -3.21 -12.04
CA VAL A 42 12.76 -1.82 -11.92
C VAL A 42 12.67 -1.42 -10.45
N GLN A 43 12.81 -0.12 -10.17
CA GLN A 43 12.71 0.41 -8.83
C GLN A 43 11.36 1.07 -8.60
N ILE A 44 10.69 0.70 -7.51
CA ILE A 44 9.44 1.29 -7.07
C ILE A 44 9.57 1.71 -5.61
N LYS A 45 8.77 2.67 -5.19
CA LYS A 45 8.68 3.10 -3.79
C LYS A 45 7.37 2.61 -3.21
N LEU A 46 7.45 1.75 -2.21
CA LEU A 46 6.30 1.19 -1.50
C LEU A 46 5.92 2.10 -0.33
N TYR A 47 4.62 2.25 -0.13
CA TYR A 47 4.00 3.02 0.94
C TYR A 47 2.91 2.19 1.59
N GLY A 48 2.57 2.54 2.83
CA GLY A 48 1.42 2.00 3.54
C GLY A 48 1.78 0.92 4.56
N ASP A 49 0.80 0.51 5.36
CA ASP A 49 0.92 -0.33 6.56
C ASP A 49 0.26 -1.72 6.37
N GLU A 50 -0.04 -2.42 7.48
CA GLU A 50 -0.66 -3.75 7.43
C GLU A 50 -2.08 -3.75 6.83
N HIS A 51 -2.73 -2.59 6.73
CA HIS A 51 -4.10 -2.48 6.26
C HIS A 51 -4.19 -1.97 4.82
N PHE A 52 -3.22 -1.16 4.38
CA PHE A 52 -3.24 -0.55 3.06
C PHE A 52 -1.83 -0.34 2.53
N HIS A 53 -1.58 -0.68 1.26
CA HIS A 53 -0.32 -0.39 0.60
C HIS A 53 -0.51 0.11 -0.83
N TYR A 54 0.43 0.92 -1.31
CA TYR A 54 0.50 1.37 -2.69
C TYR A 54 1.95 1.60 -3.11
N ALA A 55 2.21 1.64 -4.41
CA ALA A 55 3.53 1.86 -4.96
C ALA A 55 3.56 3.12 -5.83
N THR A 56 4.70 3.81 -5.87
CA THR A 56 4.96 4.88 -6.83
C THR A 56 6.30 4.71 -7.52
N ASP A 57 6.53 5.46 -8.60
CA ASP A 57 7.89 5.71 -9.09
C ASP A 57 8.62 6.75 -8.21
N ALA A 58 9.84 7.12 -8.63
CA ALA A 58 10.66 8.13 -7.96
C ALA A 58 10.06 9.56 -8.00
N TYR A 59 9.10 9.81 -8.90
CA TYR A 59 8.44 11.11 -9.06
C TYR A 59 7.05 11.15 -8.41
N GLY A 60 6.59 10.04 -7.84
CA GLY A 60 5.32 9.95 -7.11
C GLY A 60 4.13 9.46 -7.96
N TYR A 61 4.35 9.02 -9.20
CA TYR A 61 3.27 8.45 -10.02
C TYR A 61 2.93 7.03 -9.57
N LEU A 62 1.63 6.73 -9.44
CA LEU A 62 1.16 5.44 -8.94
C LEU A 62 1.53 4.30 -9.87
N ILE A 63 1.98 3.19 -9.28
CA ILE A 63 2.33 1.96 -9.98
C ILE A 63 1.47 0.82 -9.44
N ASN A 64 0.94 0.00 -10.35
CA ASN A 64 0.21 -1.22 -10.03
C ASN A 64 0.72 -2.39 -10.87
N GLN A 65 0.73 -3.59 -10.28
CA GLN A 65 1.08 -4.82 -11.00
C GLN A 65 -0.17 -5.42 -11.66
N LYS A 66 -0.04 -5.89 -12.90
CA LYS A 66 -1.08 -6.70 -13.57
C LYS A 66 -0.86 -8.18 -13.33
N ALA A 67 -1.86 -8.99 -13.67
CA ALA A 67 -1.79 -10.45 -13.61
C ALA A 67 -0.72 -11.07 -14.54
N ASP A 68 -0.21 -10.31 -15.50
CA ASP A 68 0.91 -10.71 -16.37
C ASP A 68 2.28 -10.64 -15.67
N GLY A 69 2.34 -10.17 -14.42
CA GLY A 69 3.57 -10.03 -13.65
C GLY A 69 4.33 -8.73 -13.89
N ASN A 70 3.89 -7.88 -14.81
CA ASN A 70 4.52 -6.58 -15.08
C ASN A 70 3.88 -5.46 -14.25
N TYR A 71 4.68 -4.43 -13.99
CA TYR A 71 4.27 -3.21 -13.31
C TYR A 71 3.88 -2.15 -14.34
N TYR A 72 2.84 -1.37 -14.08
CA TYR A 72 2.29 -0.37 -14.98
C TYR A 72 2.03 0.93 -14.22
N TYR A 73 2.08 2.06 -14.93
CA TYR A 73 1.54 3.29 -14.38
C TYR A 73 0.03 3.18 -14.22
N SER A 74 -0.48 3.85 -13.20
CA SER A 74 -1.90 3.85 -12.89
C SER A 74 -2.41 5.24 -12.59
N SER A 75 -3.63 5.50 -13.01
CA SER A 75 -4.38 6.73 -12.75
C SER A 75 -5.82 6.37 -12.37
N PHE A 76 -6.58 7.37 -11.95
CA PHE A 76 -8.01 7.20 -11.70
C PHE A 76 -8.82 7.83 -12.83
N SER A 77 -9.81 7.08 -13.31
CA SER A 77 -10.88 7.60 -14.16
C SER A 77 -11.72 8.64 -13.42
N GLN A 78 -12.50 9.44 -14.15
CA GLN A 78 -13.52 10.32 -13.55
C GLN A 78 -14.50 9.56 -12.65
N ASP A 79 -14.77 8.28 -12.96
CA ASP A 79 -15.64 7.40 -12.16
C ASP A 79 -14.92 6.75 -10.96
N GLY A 80 -13.68 7.12 -10.66
CA GLY A 80 -12.89 6.56 -9.55
C GLY A 80 -12.33 5.15 -9.81
N ARG A 81 -12.46 4.61 -11.02
CA ARG A 81 -11.85 3.32 -11.40
C ARG A 81 -10.36 3.48 -11.71
N VAL A 82 -9.56 2.50 -11.33
CA VAL A 82 -8.13 2.44 -11.70
C VAL A 82 -8.01 2.18 -13.20
N GLN A 83 -7.27 3.05 -13.88
CA GLN A 83 -6.85 2.88 -15.27
C GLN A 83 -5.35 2.62 -15.30
N LEU A 84 -4.92 1.65 -16.12
CA LEU A 84 -3.52 1.26 -16.24
C LEU A 84 -2.97 1.71 -17.58
N SER A 85 -1.68 2.05 -17.62
CA SER A 85 -0.99 2.32 -18.87
C SER A 85 -1.01 1.11 -19.81
N GLU A 86 -0.91 1.39 -21.11
CA GLU A 86 -0.80 0.37 -22.14
C GLU A 86 0.54 -0.36 -22.05
N HIS A 87 1.62 0.39 -21.76
CA HIS A 87 2.98 -0.14 -21.70
C HIS A 87 3.47 -0.33 -20.27
N PRO A 88 4.30 -1.37 -20.01
CA PRO A 88 4.92 -1.59 -18.71
C PRO A 88 5.77 -0.40 -18.25
N TYR A 89 5.80 -0.16 -16.95
CA TYR A 89 6.72 0.77 -16.31
C TYR A 89 8.17 0.45 -16.71
N GLY A 90 8.97 1.48 -17.00
CA GLY A 90 10.37 1.30 -17.41
C GLY A 90 10.58 0.82 -18.86
N SER A 91 9.51 0.48 -19.60
CA SER A 91 9.64 0.13 -21.03
C SER A 91 9.90 1.34 -21.93
N MET A 92 9.60 2.57 -21.46
CA MET A 92 9.81 3.82 -22.20
C MET A 92 10.33 4.94 -21.30
N GLN A 93 11.60 4.89 -20.90
CA GLN A 93 12.21 5.88 -20.00
C GLN A 93 12.35 7.32 -20.60
N LYS A 94 11.82 7.57 -21.81
CA LYS A 94 11.97 8.86 -22.52
C LYS A 94 10.68 9.50 -23.05
N ALA A 95 9.55 8.79 -23.11
CA ALA A 95 8.32 9.32 -23.75
C ALA A 95 7.31 9.89 -22.75
N MET A 96 7.15 9.28 -21.57
CA MET A 96 6.03 9.63 -20.67
C MET A 96 6.32 10.73 -19.64
N HIS A 97 7.55 11.27 -19.58
CA HIS A 97 7.83 12.45 -18.75
C HIS A 97 7.10 13.73 -19.23
N ARG A 98 6.46 13.71 -20.41
CA ARG A 98 5.82 14.89 -21.00
C ARG A 98 4.34 14.73 -21.39
N GLU A 99 3.81 13.50 -21.42
CA GLU A 99 2.53 13.24 -22.10
C GLU A 99 1.43 12.64 -21.19
N GLN A 100 1.73 12.43 -19.90
CA GLN A 100 0.78 11.85 -18.95
C GLN A 100 0.29 12.86 -17.91
N ILE A 101 -0.14 14.05 -18.36
CA ILE A 101 -1.01 14.93 -17.58
C ILE A 101 -1.95 15.64 -18.58
N PRO A 102 -3.29 15.48 -18.50
CA PRO A 102 -4.20 16.46 -19.09
C PRO A 102 -4.15 17.79 -18.33
#